data_AF-A0A2Z3IIH6-F1
#
_entry.id   AF-A0A2Z3IIH6-F1
#
_cell.length_a   1.000
_cell.length_b   1.000
_cell.length_c   1.000
_cell.angle_alpha   90.00
_cell.angle_beta   90.00
_cell.angle_gamma   90.00
#
_symmetry.space_group_name_H-M   'P 1'
#
loop_
_entity.id
_entity.type
_entity.pdbx_description
1 polymer ?
#
loop_
_entity_poly.entity_id
_entity_poly.type
_entity_poly.pdbx_seq_one_letter_code
_entity_poly.pdbx_strand_id
1 'polypeptide(L)'
;MGSTALFSSRPRMDRCAALHNAPLPGRLAELNPTGAAKPASCDAPLHRVPLGRVPHHRISETCPAMTRPPFLFTLALVASLLSTTAVEAATSRLSPGFMKMEPRTRSLQICNNKGSREIAKEKEFSRLDRVVVDAMSNPAIESNVISGDGGAFRSKGQWHQFQFKCILAQDRLSATSFTYQIGDIIPEDQWERYGLWR
;
A
#
# COMPACT_ATOMS: atom_id res chain seq x y z
N MET A 1 -27.00 16.12 -61.76
CA MET A 1 -25.55 16.20 -62.06
C MET A 1 -24.80 16.71 -60.84
N GLY A 2 -23.83 15.93 -60.35
CA GLY A 2 -22.65 16.36 -59.60
C GLY A 2 -22.79 16.89 -58.17
N SER A 3 -22.95 16.01 -57.16
CA SER A 3 -22.55 16.31 -55.77
C SER A 3 -21.07 15.94 -55.60
N THR A 4 -20.23 16.95 -55.41
CA THR A 4 -18.79 16.81 -55.18
C THR A 4 -18.53 16.47 -53.71
N ALA A 5 -17.96 15.29 -53.47
CA ALA A 5 -17.51 14.84 -52.15
C ALA A 5 -16.24 15.58 -51.72
N LEU A 6 -16.28 16.24 -50.56
CA LEU A 6 -15.09 16.78 -49.89
C LEU A 6 -14.49 15.69 -49.00
N PHE A 7 -13.30 15.26 -49.39
CA PHE A 7 -12.53 14.17 -48.81
C PHE A 7 -12.01 14.51 -47.41
N SER A 8 -12.18 13.55 -46.51
CA SER A 8 -11.59 13.49 -45.17
C SER A 8 -10.09 13.23 -45.26
N SER A 9 -9.28 14.19 -44.83
CA SER A 9 -7.83 14.04 -44.70
C SER A 9 -7.47 13.40 -43.36
N ARG A 10 -7.48 12.06 -43.29
CA ARG A 10 -6.77 11.33 -42.22
C ARG A 10 -5.27 11.29 -42.56
N PRO A 11 -4.36 11.68 -41.66
CA PRO A 11 -2.95 11.36 -41.85
C PRO A 11 -2.73 9.85 -41.69
N ARG A 12 -1.99 9.33 -42.67
CA ARG A 12 -1.66 7.95 -42.97
C ARG A 12 -0.68 7.40 -41.93
N MET A 13 -0.99 6.20 -41.40
CA MET A 13 -0.01 5.32 -40.79
C MET A 13 1.01 4.89 -41.85
N ASP A 14 2.28 5.24 -41.67
CA ASP A 14 3.37 4.60 -42.40
C ASP A 14 3.90 3.42 -41.58
N ARG A 15 3.67 2.23 -42.15
CA ARG A 15 4.18 0.94 -41.70
C ARG A 15 5.66 0.80 -42.04
N CYS A 16 6.40 0.27 -41.07
CA CYS A 16 7.47 -0.73 -41.13
C CYS A 16 8.12 -1.08 -42.49
N ALA A 17 9.45 -0.96 -42.56
CA ALA A 17 10.40 -1.98 -43.04
C ALA A 17 11.83 -1.51 -42.72
N ALA A 18 12.50 -2.11 -41.72
CA ALA A 18 13.47 -3.19 -41.89
C ALA A 18 14.90 -2.69 -42.24
N LEU A 19 15.80 -2.72 -41.25
CA LEU A 19 17.20 -3.06 -41.48
C LEU A 19 17.61 -4.09 -40.43
N HIS A 20 17.70 -5.32 -40.91
CA HIS A 20 18.33 -6.47 -40.28
C HIS A 20 19.86 -6.34 -40.34
N ASN A 21 20.50 -7.06 -39.40
CA ASN A 21 21.87 -7.60 -39.44
C ASN A 21 23.05 -6.65 -39.21
N ALA A 22 23.68 -6.84 -38.04
CA ALA A 22 25.13 -6.76 -37.86
C ALA A 22 25.57 -7.74 -36.75
N PRO A 23 26.83 -8.23 -36.76
CA PRO A 23 27.18 -9.63 -36.48
C PRO A 23 27.64 -9.93 -35.05
N LEU A 24 27.35 -11.15 -34.58
CA LEU A 24 28.07 -11.81 -33.49
C LEU A 24 29.33 -12.49 -34.04
N PRO A 25 30.45 -12.42 -33.32
CA PRO A 25 31.18 -13.66 -33.08
C PRO A 25 31.76 -13.73 -31.66
N GLY A 26 31.72 -14.93 -31.06
CA GLY A 26 32.76 -15.31 -30.10
C GLY A 26 32.33 -16.07 -28.86
N ARG A 27 32.15 -17.39 -29.04
CA ARG A 27 32.61 -18.46 -28.14
C ARG A 27 31.80 -18.74 -26.87
N LEU A 28 31.00 -19.80 -27.02
CA LEU A 28 30.52 -20.72 -25.99
C LEU A 28 31.62 -21.04 -24.97
N ALA A 29 31.41 -20.62 -23.72
CA ALA A 29 31.99 -21.28 -22.55
C ALA A 29 30.91 -22.20 -21.96
N GLU A 30 31.18 -23.48 -22.09
CA GLU A 30 30.42 -24.61 -21.58
C GLU A 30 30.39 -24.55 -20.03
N LEU A 31 29.27 -24.13 -19.43
CA LEU A 31 29.05 -24.31 -18.00
C LEU A 31 28.40 -25.69 -17.80
N ASN A 32 29.27 -26.65 -17.48
CA ASN A 32 28.97 -28.00 -17.05
C ASN A 32 27.97 -28.00 -15.86
N PRO A 33 26.77 -28.61 -15.98
CA PRO A 33 25.84 -28.74 -14.88
C PRO A 33 26.13 -30.03 -14.11
N THR A 34 27.25 -30.07 -13.40
CA THR A 34 27.50 -31.12 -12.40
C THR A 34 27.88 -30.47 -11.08
N GLY A 35 26.91 -29.78 -10.50
CA GLY A 35 26.94 -29.28 -9.14
C GLY A 35 25.60 -29.58 -8.49
N ALA A 36 25.40 -30.83 -8.08
CA ALA A 36 24.27 -31.23 -7.27
C ALA A 36 24.34 -30.46 -5.93
N ALA A 37 23.57 -29.36 -5.84
CA ALA A 37 23.30 -28.73 -4.56
C ALA A 37 22.45 -29.72 -3.75
N LYS A 38 23.10 -30.29 -2.73
CA LYS A 38 22.50 -31.21 -1.74
C LYS A 38 21.27 -30.55 -1.12
N PRO A 39 20.11 -31.24 -0.99
CA PRO A 39 18.99 -30.71 -0.23
C PRO A 39 19.42 -30.51 1.22
N ALA A 40 19.12 -29.33 1.77
CA ALA A 40 19.24 -29.08 3.20
C ALA A 40 18.27 -30.04 3.91
N SER A 41 18.83 -31.07 4.54
CA SER A 41 18.10 -31.97 5.43
C SER A 41 17.52 -31.17 6.61
N CYS A 42 16.28 -31.48 6.98
CA CYS A 42 15.59 -30.92 8.15
C CYS A 42 16.10 -31.49 9.49
N ASP A 43 17.15 -32.30 9.51
CA ASP A 43 17.68 -32.94 10.72
C ASP A 43 18.67 -32.05 11.50
N ALA A 44 18.32 -30.78 11.71
CA ALA A 44 19.01 -29.97 12.70
C ALA A 44 18.43 -30.31 14.09
N PRO A 45 19.25 -30.68 15.09
CA PRO A 45 18.77 -30.85 16.45
C PRO A 45 18.12 -29.55 16.91
N LEU A 46 16.85 -29.62 17.31
CA LEU A 46 16.19 -28.55 18.05
C LEU A 46 16.99 -28.31 19.34
N HIS A 47 17.93 -27.37 19.31
CA HIS A 47 18.45 -26.79 20.53
C HIS A 47 17.27 -26.10 21.21
N ARG A 48 16.79 -26.74 22.27
CA ARG A 48 15.79 -26.22 23.19
C ARG A 48 16.34 -24.92 23.78
N VAL A 49 16.01 -23.79 23.16
CA VAL A 49 16.24 -22.47 23.72
C VAL A 49 15.48 -22.44 25.05
N PRO A 50 16.14 -22.20 26.20
CA PRO A 50 15.43 -22.03 27.45
C PRO A 50 14.43 -20.90 27.26
N LEU A 51 13.17 -21.14 27.64
CA LEU A 51 12.19 -20.08 27.82
C LEU A 51 12.68 -19.18 28.96
N GLY A 52 13.56 -18.24 28.61
CA GLY A 52 13.91 -17.11 29.44
C GLY A 52 12.63 -16.33 29.69
N ARG A 53 12.27 -16.20 30.97
CA ARG A 53 11.14 -15.43 31.46
C ARG A 53 11.21 -14.02 30.86
N VAL A 54 10.32 -13.72 29.91
CA VAL A 54 10.11 -12.36 29.42
C VAL A 54 9.74 -11.50 30.64
N PRO A 55 10.45 -10.39 30.90
CA PRO A 55 10.01 -9.43 31.90
C PRO A 55 8.68 -8.86 31.44
N HIS A 56 7.59 -9.29 32.07
CA HIS A 56 6.34 -8.53 32.03
C HIS A 56 6.64 -7.19 32.70
N HIS A 57 6.81 -6.15 31.88
CA HIS A 57 6.74 -4.78 32.38
C HIS A 57 5.32 -4.61 32.91
N ARG A 58 5.16 -4.75 34.23
CA ARG A 58 3.91 -4.53 34.94
C ARG A 58 3.52 -3.07 34.69
N ILE A 59 2.64 -2.85 33.73
CA ILE A 59 1.92 -1.58 33.63
C ILE A 59 1.11 -1.50 34.92
N SER A 60 1.54 -0.60 35.80
CA SER A 60 0.87 -0.34 37.07
C SER A 60 -0.46 0.34 36.74
N GLU A 61 -1.49 -0.48 36.56
CA GLU A 61 -2.89 -0.03 36.63
C GLU A 61 -3.17 0.36 38.08
N THR A 62 -2.76 1.57 38.48
CA THR A 62 -3.38 2.21 39.64
C THR A 62 -4.74 2.69 39.21
N CYS A 63 -5.76 1.89 39.47
CA CYS A 63 -7.14 2.32 39.51
C CYS A 63 -7.27 3.29 40.72
N PRO A 64 -7.52 4.60 40.55
CA PRO A 64 -7.83 5.43 41.70
C PRO A 64 -9.19 5.00 42.23
N ALA A 65 -9.16 4.35 43.39
CA ALA A 65 -10.34 4.02 44.16
C ALA A 65 -11.17 5.27 44.39
N MET A 66 -12.43 5.18 44.00
CA MET A 66 -13.47 6.15 44.31
C MET A 66 -13.78 6.08 45.81
N THR A 67 -13.10 6.91 46.60
CA THR A 67 -13.43 7.12 48.01
C THR A 67 -14.15 8.45 48.15
N ARG A 68 -15.46 8.39 48.43
CA ARG A 68 -16.25 9.53 48.93
C ARG A 68 -15.90 9.78 50.40
N PRO A 69 -15.59 11.02 50.81
CA PRO A 69 -15.78 11.44 52.19
C PRO A 69 -16.94 12.45 52.32
N PRO A 70 -17.67 12.46 53.46
CA PRO A 70 -18.69 13.45 53.75
C PRO A 70 -18.10 14.75 54.35
N PHE A 71 -18.86 15.82 54.15
CA PHE A 71 -18.94 17.04 54.96
C PHE A 71 -17.73 18.01 55.02
N LEU A 72 -17.95 19.14 54.34
CA LEU A 72 -17.72 20.54 54.74
C LEU A 72 -16.43 20.85 55.52
N PHE A 73 -15.48 21.53 54.88
CA PHE A 73 -14.82 22.73 55.45
C PHE A 73 -14.03 23.49 54.35
N THR A 74 -14.39 24.77 54.18
CA THR A 74 -13.56 25.94 53.80
C THR A 74 -12.84 26.04 52.43
N LEU A 75 -13.42 26.91 51.59
CA LEU A 75 -12.82 27.99 50.79
C LEU A 75 -11.35 27.85 50.33
N ALA A 76 -11.13 27.57 49.04
CA ALA A 76 -9.87 27.85 48.36
C ALA A 76 -10.11 28.27 46.90
N LEU A 77 -9.81 29.55 46.65
CA LEU A 77 -9.47 30.24 45.39
C LEU A 77 -9.68 29.48 44.05
N VAL A 78 -10.64 29.95 43.26
CA VAL A 78 -10.85 29.53 41.87
C VAL A 78 -9.86 30.28 40.96
N ALA A 79 -8.74 29.65 40.63
CA ALA A 79 -7.90 30.04 39.50
C ALA A 79 -8.08 28.99 38.38
N SER A 80 -9.13 29.14 37.58
CA SER A 80 -9.37 28.25 36.43
C SER A 80 -8.49 28.68 35.27
N LEU A 81 -7.46 27.86 35.01
CA LEU A 81 -6.49 28.03 33.93
C LEU A 81 -7.16 27.95 32.55
N LEU A 82 -6.78 28.87 31.65
CA LEU A 82 -7.00 28.76 30.22
C LEU A 82 -6.29 27.49 29.71
N SER A 83 -7.05 26.46 29.37
CA SER A 83 -6.51 25.28 28.69
C SER A 83 -6.50 25.55 27.19
N THR A 84 -5.36 25.95 26.65
CA THR A 84 -5.10 25.94 25.20
C THR A 84 -4.94 24.49 24.75
N THR A 85 -5.92 23.96 24.02
CA THR A 85 -5.78 22.65 23.40
C THR A 85 -4.85 22.78 22.19
N ALA A 86 -3.66 22.18 22.30
CA ALA A 86 -2.79 22.01 21.15
C ALA A 86 -3.47 21.03 20.17
N VAL A 87 -3.80 21.52 18.96
CA VAL A 87 -4.16 20.65 17.85
C VAL A 87 -2.88 20.01 17.34
N GLU A 88 -2.55 18.82 17.85
CA GLU A 88 -1.52 17.99 17.24
C GLU A 88 -2.06 17.49 15.90
N ALA A 89 -1.57 18.11 14.83
CA ALA A 89 -1.69 17.53 13.49
C ALA A 89 -1.07 16.14 13.55
N ALA A 90 -1.91 15.10 13.52
CA ALA A 90 -1.50 13.71 13.46
C ALA A 90 -0.76 13.47 12.13
N THR A 91 0.51 13.86 12.09
CA THR A 91 1.42 13.46 11.04
C THR A 91 1.54 11.95 11.17
N SER A 92 0.89 11.24 10.26
CA SER A 92 1.07 9.80 10.10
C SER A 92 2.52 9.60 9.67
N ARG A 93 3.43 9.57 10.65
CA ARG A 93 4.86 9.40 10.40
C ARG A 93 5.03 8.10 9.64
N LEU A 94 5.52 8.22 8.41
CA LEU A 94 5.79 7.07 7.58
C LEU A 94 6.78 6.16 8.30
N SER A 95 6.54 4.85 8.28
CA SER A 95 7.48 3.90 8.87
C SER A 95 8.86 4.05 8.21
N PRO A 96 9.98 3.99 8.96
CA PRO A 96 11.33 4.06 8.40
C PRO A 96 11.58 3.04 7.27
N GLY A 97 10.81 1.94 7.23
CA GLY A 97 10.88 0.94 6.17
C GLY A 97 10.61 1.48 4.76
N PHE A 98 9.78 2.52 4.62
CA PHE A 98 9.49 3.13 3.32
C PHE A 98 10.72 3.79 2.69
N MET A 99 11.64 4.33 3.48
CA MET A 99 12.84 5.01 2.98
C MET A 99 13.83 4.05 2.30
N LYS A 100 13.69 2.75 2.54
CA LYS A 100 14.51 1.71 1.90
C LYS A 100 13.95 1.27 0.54
N MET A 101 12.74 1.72 0.19
CA MET A 101 12.10 1.37 -1.09
C MET A 101 12.57 2.32 -2.19
N GLU A 102 12.65 1.80 -3.41
CA GLU A 102 12.80 2.59 -4.64
C GLU A 102 11.67 3.66 -4.70
N PRO A 103 11.94 4.90 -5.17
CA PRO A 103 10.99 6.01 -5.08
C PRO A 103 9.57 5.72 -5.60
N ARG A 104 9.43 5.05 -6.76
CA ARG A 104 8.12 4.67 -7.30
C ARG A 104 7.44 3.66 -6.38
N THR A 105 8.14 2.61 -5.98
CA THR A 105 7.64 1.59 -5.06
C THR A 105 7.18 2.21 -3.73
N ARG A 106 7.97 3.13 -3.18
CA ARG A 106 7.62 3.89 -1.97
C ARG A 106 6.28 4.62 -2.13
N SER A 107 6.12 5.37 -3.23
CA SER A 107 4.89 6.11 -3.51
C SER A 107 3.67 5.21 -3.65
N LEU A 108 3.80 4.07 -4.32
CA LEU A 108 2.71 3.08 -4.44
C LEU A 108 2.33 2.50 -3.08
N GLN A 109 3.31 2.17 -2.24
CA GLN A 109 3.05 1.65 -0.89
C GLN A 109 2.38 2.71 0.01
N ILE A 110 2.75 3.99 -0.13
CA ILE A 110 2.06 5.10 0.56
C ILE A 110 0.60 5.16 0.13
N CYS A 111 0.33 5.05 -1.18
CA CYS A 111 -1.03 5.03 -1.70
C CYS A 111 -1.81 3.79 -1.27
N ASN A 112 -1.19 2.61 -1.21
CA ASN A 112 -1.80 1.41 -0.64
C ASN A 112 -2.24 1.66 0.81
N ASN A 113 -1.35 2.22 1.65
CA ASN A 113 -1.68 2.48 3.06
C ASN A 113 -2.78 3.51 3.24
N LYS A 114 -2.75 4.60 2.46
CA LYS A 114 -3.79 5.63 2.49
C LYS A 114 -5.13 5.06 1.99
N GLY A 115 -5.12 4.32 0.89
CA GLY A 115 -6.30 3.63 0.37
C GLY A 115 -6.90 2.68 1.41
N SER A 116 -6.07 1.92 2.12
CA SER A 116 -6.56 1.06 3.19
C SER A 116 -7.30 1.82 4.29
N ARG A 117 -6.77 2.98 4.69
CA ARG A 117 -7.41 3.81 5.73
C ARG A 117 -8.69 4.50 5.25
N GLU A 118 -8.74 4.92 3.99
CA GLU A 118 -9.93 5.57 3.44
C GLU A 118 -11.05 4.56 3.20
N ILE A 119 -10.76 3.43 2.54
CA ILE A 119 -11.76 2.38 2.25
C ILE A 119 -12.31 1.76 3.54
N ALA A 120 -11.47 1.54 4.56
CA ALA A 120 -11.92 0.98 5.84
C ALA A 120 -12.88 1.89 6.64
N LYS A 121 -13.08 3.15 6.23
CA LYS A 121 -14.10 4.03 6.82
C LYS A 121 -15.51 3.63 6.40
N GLU A 122 -15.66 2.94 5.28
CA GLU A 122 -16.95 2.39 4.86
C GLU A 122 -17.31 1.18 5.71
N LYS A 123 -18.53 1.16 6.26
CA LYS A 123 -18.98 0.08 7.14
C LYS A 123 -18.92 -1.29 6.46
N GLU A 124 -19.24 -1.33 5.17
CA GLU A 124 -19.24 -2.55 4.35
C GLU A 124 -17.84 -3.19 4.27
N PHE A 125 -16.80 -2.38 4.14
CA PHE A 125 -15.40 -2.78 3.95
C PHE A 125 -14.52 -2.57 5.19
N SER A 126 -15.13 -2.39 6.37
CA SER A 126 -14.43 -2.18 7.64
C SER A 126 -13.47 -3.31 8.03
N ARG A 127 -13.66 -4.53 7.48
CA ARG A 127 -12.70 -5.65 7.57
C ARG A 127 -11.86 -5.72 6.30
N LEU A 128 -11.00 -4.72 6.12
CA LEU A 128 -10.11 -4.61 4.97
C LEU A 128 -8.79 -5.33 5.26
N ASP A 129 -8.43 -6.29 4.42
CA ASP A 129 -7.20 -7.08 4.60
C ASP A 129 -6.02 -6.41 3.88
N ARG A 130 -6.26 -5.95 2.64
CA ARG A 130 -5.19 -5.48 1.75
C ARG A 130 -5.73 -4.55 0.67
N VAL A 131 -4.88 -3.61 0.24
CA VAL A 131 -5.07 -2.76 -0.94
C VAL A 131 -3.82 -2.85 -1.81
N VAL A 132 -4.02 -2.95 -3.12
CA VAL A 132 -2.98 -2.99 -4.15
C VAL A 132 -3.41 -2.06 -5.28
N VAL A 133 -2.78 -0.89 -5.39
CA VAL A 133 -3.14 0.16 -6.36
C VAL A 133 -2.68 -0.13 -7.79
N ASP A 134 -1.80 -1.10 -7.97
CA ASP A 134 -1.18 -1.50 -9.25
C ASP A 134 -1.43 -2.99 -9.57
N ALA A 135 -2.60 -3.52 -9.19
CA ALA A 135 -2.91 -4.94 -9.32
C ALA A 135 -3.13 -5.40 -10.78
N MET A 136 -3.99 -4.69 -11.51
CA MET A 136 -4.40 -5.08 -12.88
C MET A 136 -3.70 -4.24 -13.96
N SER A 137 -3.36 -2.99 -13.64
CA SER A 137 -2.72 -2.05 -14.55
C SER A 137 -1.70 -1.19 -13.80
N ASN A 138 -0.68 -0.71 -14.51
CA ASN A 138 0.26 0.26 -13.95
C ASN A 138 -0.44 1.62 -13.81
N PRO A 139 -0.44 2.25 -12.61
CA PRO A 139 -1.03 3.56 -12.45
C PRO A 139 -0.16 4.64 -13.10
N ALA A 140 -0.82 5.68 -13.60
CA ALA A 140 -0.17 6.89 -14.06
C ALA A 140 0.38 7.69 -12.86
N ILE A 141 1.58 8.25 -13.02
CA ILE A 141 2.24 9.04 -11.99
C ILE A 141 2.63 10.39 -12.60
N GLU A 142 1.96 11.45 -12.14
CA GLU A 142 2.18 12.82 -12.58
C GLU A 142 2.54 13.68 -11.37
N SER A 143 3.83 14.01 -11.24
CA SER A 143 4.35 14.76 -10.09
C SER A 143 4.05 14.07 -8.74
N ASN A 144 3.11 14.61 -7.97
CA ASN A 144 2.64 14.08 -6.68
C ASN A 144 1.27 13.38 -6.78
N VAL A 145 0.74 13.18 -7.98
CA VAL A 145 -0.55 12.50 -8.20
C VAL A 145 -0.30 11.11 -8.78
N ILE A 146 -0.94 10.11 -8.19
CA ILE A 146 -0.98 8.73 -8.69
C ILE A 146 -2.43 8.37 -8.96
N SER A 147 -2.76 7.92 -10.16
CA SER A 147 -4.12 7.51 -10.53
C SER A 147 -4.13 6.26 -11.40
N GLY A 148 -5.17 5.46 -11.27
CA GLY A 148 -5.33 4.23 -12.05
C GLY A 148 -6.72 3.65 -11.92
N ASP A 149 -7.05 2.75 -12.85
CA ASP A 149 -8.31 2.02 -12.94
C ASP A 149 -8.18 0.54 -12.53
N GLY A 150 -6.93 0.07 -12.35
CA GLY A 150 -6.59 -1.32 -12.04
C GLY A 150 -6.27 -1.60 -10.58
N GLY A 151 -6.82 -0.84 -9.64
CA GLY A 151 -6.65 -1.10 -8.21
C GLY A 151 -7.47 -2.31 -7.74
N ALA A 152 -6.98 -3.05 -6.74
CA ALA A 152 -7.71 -4.12 -6.08
C ALA A 152 -7.62 -4.04 -4.56
N PHE A 153 -8.72 -4.23 -3.84
CA PHE A 153 -8.72 -4.37 -2.39
C PHE A 153 -9.43 -5.64 -1.96
N ARG A 154 -9.02 -6.21 -0.83
CA ARG A 154 -9.61 -7.42 -0.27
C ARG A 154 -10.39 -7.10 1.00
N SER A 155 -11.65 -7.49 1.03
CA SER A 155 -12.47 -7.45 2.24
C SER A 155 -13.26 -8.75 2.37
N LYS A 156 -13.28 -9.33 3.57
CA LYS A 156 -14.02 -10.58 3.87
C LYS A 156 -13.72 -11.72 2.88
N GLY A 157 -12.46 -11.81 2.42
CA GLY A 157 -12.01 -12.85 1.49
C GLY A 157 -12.38 -12.62 0.02
N GLN A 158 -13.03 -11.50 -0.33
CA GLN A 158 -13.34 -11.15 -1.72
C GLN A 158 -12.45 -10.00 -2.19
N TRP A 159 -11.94 -10.12 -3.41
CA TRP A 159 -11.22 -9.05 -4.08
C TRP A 159 -12.19 -8.19 -4.88
N HIS A 160 -12.12 -6.87 -4.68
CA HIS A 160 -12.91 -5.87 -5.39
C HIS A 160 -11.97 -5.02 -6.23
N GLN A 161 -12.34 -4.77 -7.48
CA GLN A 161 -11.69 -3.77 -8.30
C GLN A 161 -12.07 -2.37 -7.81
N PHE A 162 -11.15 -1.42 -7.97
CA PHE A 162 -11.47 -0.01 -7.81
C PHE A 162 -10.59 0.87 -8.70
N GLN A 163 -11.14 2.02 -9.06
CA GLN A 163 -10.40 3.11 -9.69
C GLN A 163 -10.07 4.15 -8.63
N PHE A 164 -8.95 4.86 -8.76
CA PHE A 164 -8.51 5.79 -7.73
C PHE A 164 -7.68 6.96 -8.23
N LYS A 165 -7.58 7.95 -7.35
CA LYS A 165 -6.61 9.04 -7.38
C LYS A 165 -6.05 9.26 -5.99
N CYS A 166 -4.74 9.16 -5.86
CA CYS A 166 -3.95 9.35 -4.65
C CYS A 166 -3.08 10.60 -4.81
N ILE A 167 -3.16 11.53 -3.88
CA ILE A 167 -2.35 12.75 -3.87
C ILE A 167 -1.33 12.64 -2.75
N LEU A 168 -0.06 12.69 -3.12
CA LEU A 168 1.06 12.72 -2.20
C LEU A 168 1.32 14.14 -1.69
N ALA A 169 1.84 14.23 -0.47
CA ALA A 169 2.46 15.45 0.03
C ALA A 169 3.69 15.82 -0.80
N GLN A 170 4.14 17.06 -0.69
CA GLN A 170 5.22 17.59 -1.51
C GLN A 170 6.57 16.90 -1.28
N ASP A 171 6.80 16.41 -0.05
CA ASP A 171 7.95 15.57 0.30
C ASP A 171 7.84 14.13 -0.24
N ARG A 172 6.67 13.73 -0.75
CA ARG A 172 6.31 12.36 -1.19
C ARG A 172 6.54 11.31 -0.10
N LEU A 173 6.44 11.73 1.16
CA LEU A 173 6.56 10.90 2.35
C LEU A 173 5.21 10.70 3.05
N SER A 174 4.11 11.14 2.45
CA SER A 174 2.75 10.84 2.91
C SER A 174 1.75 11.07 1.78
N ALA A 175 0.52 10.57 1.94
CA ALA A 175 -0.60 10.90 1.06
C ALA A 175 -1.61 11.79 1.79
N THR A 176 -1.90 12.94 1.19
CA THR A 176 -2.84 13.93 1.70
C THR A 176 -4.28 13.55 1.37
N SER A 177 -4.51 12.96 0.20
CA SER A 177 -5.85 12.58 -0.28
C SER A 177 -5.83 11.24 -1.01
N PHE A 178 -6.96 10.54 -0.94
CA PHE A 178 -7.21 9.33 -1.71
C PHE A 178 -8.72 9.25 -2.00
N THR A 179 -9.08 9.35 -3.27
CA THR A 179 -10.45 9.25 -3.77
C THR A 179 -10.56 8.00 -4.63
N TYR A 180 -11.67 7.29 -4.55
CA TYR A 180 -11.85 6.03 -5.27
C TYR A 180 -13.29 5.80 -5.69
N GLN A 181 -13.46 4.88 -6.62
CA GLN A 181 -14.74 4.34 -7.06
C GLN A 181 -14.62 2.82 -7.10
N ILE A 182 -15.47 2.14 -6.33
CA ILE A 182 -15.51 0.68 -6.25
C ILE A 182 -16.16 0.13 -7.52
N GLY A 183 -15.53 -0.86 -8.13
CA GLY A 183 -16.02 -1.59 -9.29
C GLY A 183 -16.44 -3.01 -8.92
N ASP A 184 -16.32 -3.90 -9.90
CA ASP A 184 -16.79 -5.28 -9.77
C ASP A 184 -15.92 -6.12 -8.82
N ILE A 185 -16.50 -7.22 -8.35
CA ILE A 185 -15.74 -8.28 -7.67
C ILE A 185 -14.84 -8.96 -8.71
N ILE A 186 -13.57 -9.15 -8.36
CA ILE A 186 -12.59 -9.86 -9.19
C ILE A 186 -12.81 -11.37 -9.02
N PRO A 187 -13.16 -12.11 -10.09
CA PRO A 187 -13.35 -13.55 -10.03
C PRO A 187 -12.08 -14.29 -9.57
N GLU A 188 -12.24 -15.36 -8.80
CA GLU A 188 -11.12 -16.09 -8.18
C GLU A 188 -10.18 -16.72 -9.22
N ASP A 189 -10.70 -17.15 -10.37
CA ASP A 189 -9.92 -17.68 -11.49
C ASP A 189 -9.00 -16.63 -12.13
N GLN A 190 -9.18 -15.34 -11.83
CA GLN A 190 -8.30 -14.25 -12.27
C GLN A 190 -7.27 -13.83 -11.23
N TRP A 191 -7.34 -14.33 -10.00
CA TRP A 191 -6.50 -13.82 -8.92
C TRP A 191 -5.01 -14.06 -9.16
N GLU A 192 -4.64 -15.27 -9.59
CA GLU A 192 -3.24 -15.63 -9.87
C GLU A 192 -2.62 -14.70 -10.93
N ARG A 193 -3.39 -14.36 -11.97
CA ARG A 193 -2.95 -13.44 -13.04
C ARG A 193 -2.56 -12.06 -12.50
N TYR A 194 -3.27 -11.57 -11.49
CA TYR A 194 -3.05 -10.24 -10.90
C TYR A 194 -2.23 -10.27 -9.60
N GLY A 195 -1.65 -11.43 -9.25
CA GLY A 195 -0.91 -11.58 -8.00
C GLY A 195 -1.80 -11.35 -6.77
N LEU A 196 -3.06 -11.77 -6.84
CA LEU A 196 -4.02 -11.75 -5.76
C LEU A 196 -4.14 -13.17 -5.18
N TRP A 197 -4.36 -13.29 -3.87
CA TRP A 197 -4.46 -14.59 -3.20
C TRP A 197 -5.39 -14.54 -1.97
N ARG A 198 -5.71 -15.74 -1.44
CA ARG A 198 -6.57 -15.96 -0.26
C ARG A 198 -5.96 -15.49 1.06
#